data_AF-A0A1F7QZB5-F1
#
_entry.id   AF-A0A1F7QZB5-F1
#
_cell.length_a   1.000
_cell.length_b   1.000
_cell.length_c   1.000
_cell.angle_alpha   90.00
_cell.angle_beta   90.00
_cell.angle_gamma   90.00
#
_symmetry.space_group_name_H-M   'P 1'
#
loop_
_entity.id
_entity.type
_entity.pdbx_description
1 polymer ?
#
loop_
_entity_poly.entity_id
_entity_poly.type
_entity_poly.pdbx_seq_one_letter_code
_entity_poly.pdbx_strand_id
1 'polypeptide(L)'
;MLQTVKNFWNDRRRKQITDPRNIGLYIFTVILLAIAWSTVKTIQTNYQLQKKVAVLEEQNKVLKLENENAALKNKYFETDQYLELAAREFLGLAAPGEKVLLISKEVALKHVDPKLFEKAVSQTSPDNRSKVVKNLQEWRDFLLGRRLLQD
;
A
#
# COMPACT_ATOMS: atom_id res chain seq x y z
N MET A 1 -23.78 18.56 -63.63
CA MET A 1 -23.36 17.97 -62.33
C MET A 1 -24.42 17.09 -61.65
N LEU A 2 -25.64 16.95 -62.19
CA LEU A 2 -26.69 16.10 -61.58
C LEU A 2 -26.71 14.64 -62.09
N GLN A 3 -25.99 14.33 -63.18
CA GLN A 3 -25.99 12.98 -63.78
C GLN A 3 -25.04 12.01 -63.06
N THR A 4 -23.94 12.50 -62.47
CA THR A 4 -22.98 11.70 -61.70
C THR A 4 -23.57 11.14 -60.41
N VAL A 5 -24.48 11.86 -59.76
CA VAL A 5 -25.21 11.38 -58.56
C VAL A 5 -26.19 10.25 -58.91
N LYS A 6 -26.82 10.32 -60.09
CA LYS A 6 -27.82 9.32 -60.52
C LYS A 6 -27.17 8.01 -60.96
N ASN A 7 -26.00 8.08 -61.59
CA ASN A 7 -25.24 6.88 -62.01
C ASN A 7 -24.56 6.16 -60.84
N PHE A 8 -24.23 6.87 -59.75
CA PHE A 8 -23.70 6.26 -58.54
C PHE A 8 -24.70 5.32 -57.84
N TRP A 9 -26.00 5.47 -58.12
CA TRP A 9 -27.08 4.66 -57.55
C TRP A 9 -27.41 3.40 -58.38
N ASN A 10 -26.88 3.24 -59.58
CA ASN A 10 -27.30 2.18 -60.52
C ASN A 10 -26.30 1.02 -60.68
N ASP A 11 -25.35 0.86 -59.75
CA ASP A 11 -24.42 -0.26 -59.77
C ASP A 11 -25.07 -1.56 -59.24
N ARG A 12 -24.83 -2.69 -59.92
CA ARG A 12 -25.31 -4.03 -59.50
C ARG A 12 -24.99 -4.35 -58.04
N ARG A 13 -23.86 -3.84 -57.53
CA ARG A 13 -23.45 -4.04 -56.14
C ARG A 13 -24.44 -3.41 -55.17
N ARG A 14 -24.96 -2.20 -55.45
CA ARG A 14 -25.95 -1.52 -54.60
C ARG A 14 -27.27 -2.27 -54.50
N LYS A 15 -27.74 -2.84 -55.60
CA LYS A 15 -28.98 -3.65 -55.63
C LYS A 15 -28.92 -4.88 -54.71
N GLN A 16 -27.73 -5.44 -54.47
CA GLN A 16 -27.53 -6.55 -53.52
C GLN A 16 -27.51 -6.10 -52.05
N ILE A 17 -26.99 -4.89 -51.76
CA ILE A 17 -26.95 -4.32 -50.40
C ILE A 17 -28.32 -3.78 -49.98
N THR A 18 -29.10 -3.28 -50.94
CA THR A 18 -30.46 -2.75 -50.72
C THR A 18 -31.56 -3.79 -50.98
N ASP A 19 -31.21 -5.08 -51.11
CA ASP A 19 -32.21 -6.14 -51.28
C ASP A 19 -33.03 -6.25 -49.98
N PRO A 20 -34.37 -6.08 -50.01
CA PRO A 20 -35.22 -6.13 -48.83
C PRO A 20 -35.09 -7.46 -48.05
N ARG A 21 -34.62 -8.53 -48.69
CA ARG A 21 -34.35 -9.82 -48.03
C ARG A 21 -33.21 -9.75 -47.02
N ASN A 22 -32.21 -8.90 -47.25
CA ASN A 22 -31.00 -8.82 -46.41
C ASN A 22 -31.04 -7.68 -45.38
N ILE A 23 -31.95 -6.71 -45.54
CA ILE A 23 -32.08 -5.55 -44.64
C ILE A 23 -32.33 -5.96 -43.19
N GLY A 24 -33.20 -6.96 -42.96
CA GLY A 24 -33.47 -7.46 -41.61
C GLY A 24 -32.23 -8.04 -40.93
N LEU A 25 -31.36 -8.72 -41.68
CA LEU A 25 -30.12 -9.31 -41.17
C LEU A 25 -29.11 -8.21 -40.80
N TYR A 26 -29.02 -7.14 -41.59
CA TYR A 26 -28.16 -5.99 -41.26
C TYR A 26 -28.65 -5.26 -40.00
N ILE A 27 -29.96 -5.00 -39.89
CA ILE A 27 -30.54 -4.36 -38.70
C ILE A 27 -30.26 -5.23 -37.46
N PHE A 28 -30.51 -6.54 -37.55
CA PHE A 28 -30.22 -7.48 -36.48
C PHE A 28 -28.73 -7.46 -36.09
N THR A 29 -27.83 -7.46 -37.07
CA THR A 29 -26.39 -7.38 -36.82
C THR A 29 -26.00 -6.10 -36.08
N VAL A 30 -26.56 -4.95 -36.48
CA VAL A 30 -26.31 -3.67 -35.81
C VAL A 30 -26.81 -3.69 -34.36
N ILE A 31 -27.99 -4.26 -34.12
CA ILE A 31 -28.54 -4.41 -32.77
C ILE A 31 -27.64 -5.30 -31.91
N LEU A 32 -27.18 -6.44 -32.43
CA LEU A 32 -26.26 -7.32 -31.70
C LEU A 32 -24.95 -6.62 -31.35
N LEU A 33 -24.37 -5.85 -32.29
CA LEU A 33 -23.15 -5.09 -32.03
C LEU A 33 -23.37 -4.00 -30.97
N ALA A 34 -24.52 -3.32 -30.99
CA ALA A 34 -24.87 -2.32 -29.99
C ALA A 34 -25.03 -2.94 -28.59
N ILE A 35 -25.67 -4.11 -28.51
CA ILE A 35 -25.80 -4.86 -27.25
C ILE A 35 -24.41 -5.29 -26.76
N ALA A 36 -23.60 -5.92 -27.62
CA ALA A 36 -22.26 -6.38 -27.26
C ALA A 36 -21.40 -5.22 -26.73
N TRP A 37 -21.44 -4.07 -27.38
CA TRP A 37 -20.72 -2.87 -26.93
C TRP A 37 -21.20 -2.38 -25.56
N SER A 38 -22.52 -2.34 -25.35
CA SER A 38 -23.12 -1.95 -24.06
C SER A 38 -22.76 -2.90 -22.92
N THR A 39 -22.75 -4.21 -23.20
CA THR A 39 -22.37 -5.24 -22.23
C THR A 39 -20.91 -5.08 -21.80
N VAL A 40 -19.99 -4.92 -22.76
CA VAL A 40 -18.56 -4.70 -22.46
C VAL A 40 -18.37 -3.45 -21.60
N LYS A 41 -19.03 -2.34 -21.96
CA LYS A 41 -18.96 -1.08 -21.19
C LYS A 41 -19.47 -1.24 -19.76
N THR A 42 -20.58 -1.96 -19.57
CA THR A 42 -21.16 -2.22 -18.25
C THR A 42 -20.21 -3.07 -17.39
N ILE A 43 -19.62 -4.13 -17.96
CA ILE A 43 -18.65 -4.98 -17.25
C ILE A 43 -17.43 -4.16 -16.83
N GLN A 44 -16.87 -3.35 -17.74
CA GLN A 44 -15.73 -2.50 -17.43
C GLN A 44 -16.06 -1.51 -16.31
N THR A 45 -17.23 -0.88 -16.36
CA THR A 45 -17.69 0.07 -15.35
C THR A 45 -17.84 -0.61 -13.99
N ASN A 46 -18.53 -1.75 -13.94
CA ASN A 46 -18.69 -2.53 -12.70
C ASN A 46 -17.35 -2.96 -12.10
N TYR A 47 -16.42 -3.43 -12.93
CA TYR A 47 -15.09 -3.81 -12.46
C TYR A 47 -14.32 -2.61 -11.88
N GLN A 48 -14.38 -1.46 -12.53
CA GLN A 48 -13.78 -0.23 -12.01
C GLN A 48 -14.41 0.22 -10.69
N LEU A 49 -15.74 0.10 -10.56
CA LEU A 49 -16.44 0.41 -9.32
C LEU A 49 -16.02 -0.54 -8.20
N GLN A 50 -16.00 -1.85 -8.45
CA GLN A 50 -15.54 -2.85 -7.46
C GLN A 50 -14.11 -2.59 -7.01
N LYS A 51 -13.21 -2.25 -7.94
CA LYS A 51 -11.83 -1.89 -7.61
C LYS A 51 -11.78 -0.65 -6.68
N LYS A 52 -12.57 0.38 -6.96
CA LYS A 52 -12.65 1.57 -6.11
C LYS A 52 -13.18 1.24 -4.72
N VAL A 53 -14.22 0.42 -4.63
CA VAL A 53 -14.78 -0.03 -3.35
C VAL A 53 -13.73 -0.79 -2.54
N ALA A 54 -13.05 -1.76 -3.14
CA ALA A 54 -12.00 -2.52 -2.45
C ALA A 54 -10.88 -1.62 -1.90
N VAL A 55 -10.43 -0.64 -2.69
CA VAL A 55 -9.42 0.33 -2.25
C VAL A 55 -9.94 1.20 -1.10
N LEU A 56 -11.18 1.69 -1.18
CA LEU A 56 -11.78 2.51 -0.12
C LEU A 56 -11.99 1.71 1.17
N GLU A 57 -12.41 0.45 1.07
CA GLU A 57 -12.57 -0.44 2.22
C GLU A 57 -11.22 -0.72 2.90
N GLU A 58 -10.17 -0.96 2.13
CA GLU A 58 -8.82 -1.13 2.66
C GLU A 58 -8.32 0.13 3.36
N GLN A 59 -8.47 1.29 2.73
CA GLN A 59 -8.13 2.58 3.34
C GLN A 59 -8.90 2.82 4.65
N ASN A 60 -10.19 2.49 4.67
CA ASN A 60 -11.01 2.64 5.88
C ASN A 60 -10.52 1.73 7.01
N LYS A 61 -10.17 0.47 6.70
CA LYS A 61 -9.58 -0.46 7.67
C LYS A 61 -8.26 0.06 8.24
N VAL A 62 -7.37 0.59 7.40
CA VAL A 62 -6.10 1.18 7.85
C VAL A 62 -6.37 2.36 8.77
N LEU A 63 -7.21 3.31 8.37
CA LEU A 63 -7.57 4.47 9.20
C LEU A 63 -8.20 4.08 10.53
N LYS A 64 -9.02 3.02 10.54
CA LYS A 64 -9.61 2.49 11.76
C LYS A 64 -8.54 1.95 12.72
N LEU A 65 -7.60 1.17 12.20
CA LEU A 65 -6.47 0.64 12.99
C LEU A 65 -5.56 1.77 13.51
N GLU A 66 -5.31 2.80 12.70
CA GLU A 66 -4.55 3.98 13.13
C GLU A 66 -5.24 4.71 14.29
N ASN A 67 -6.57 4.88 14.21
CA ASN A 67 -7.35 5.49 15.27
C ASN A 67 -7.37 4.64 16.55
N GLU A 68 -7.56 3.32 16.42
CA GLU A 68 -7.47 2.39 17.55
C GLU A 68 -6.08 2.43 18.21
N ASN A 69 -5.02 2.46 17.41
CA ASN A 69 -3.65 2.58 17.92
C ASN A 69 -3.44 3.94 18.62
N ALA A 70 -3.91 5.04 18.04
CA ALA A 70 -3.86 6.36 18.68
C ALA A 70 -4.61 6.37 20.02
N ALA A 71 -5.79 5.75 20.09
CA ALA A 71 -6.55 5.61 21.33
C ALA A 71 -5.80 4.77 22.38
N LEU A 72 -5.13 3.69 21.97
CA LEU A 72 -4.28 2.89 22.87
C LEU A 72 -3.07 3.69 23.39
N LYS A 73 -2.42 4.48 22.52
CA LYS A 73 -1.33 5.36 22.94
C LYS A 73 -1.78 6.40 23.95
N ASN A 74 -2.94 7.02 23.73
CA ASN A 74 -3.50 7.96 24.69
C ASN A 74 -3.73 7.30 26.05
N LYS A 75 -4.34 6.10 26.07
CA LYS A 75 -4.51 5.32 27.31
C LYS A 75 -3.18 4.96 27.96
N TYR A 76 -2.16 4.60 27.18
CA TYR A 76 -0.83 4.33 27.71
C TYR A 76 -0.24 5.54 28.43
N PHE A 77 -0.39 6.74 27.86
CA PHE A 77 0.07 7.98 28.49
C PHE A 77 -0.71 8.37 29.74
N GLU A 78 -1.93 7.86 29.91
CA GLU A 78 -2.74 8.02 31.11
C GLU A 78 -2.37 7.01 32.22
N THR A 79 -1.55 6.00 31.94
CA THR A 79 -1.18 4.99 32.96
C THR A 79 -0.27 5.58 34.03
N ASP A 80 -0.46 5.14 35.27
CA ASP A 80 0.38 5.53 36.42
C ASP A 80 1.86 5.25 36.17
N GLN A 81 2.16 4.12 35.52
CA GLN A 81 3.53 3.72 35.18
C GLN A 81 4.21 4.71 34.24
N TYR A 82 3.50 5.14 33.19
CA TYR A 82 4.02 6.15 32.27
C TYR A 82 4.19 7.50 32.97
N LEU A 83 3.19 7.94 33.74
CA LEU A 83 3.25 9.19 34.49
C LEU A 83 4.39 9.20 35.50
N GLU A 84 4.65 8.07 36.15
CA GLU A 84 5.75 7.91 37.10
C GLU A 84 7.11 7.99 36.38
N LEU A 85 7.30 7.25 35.29
CA LEU A 85 8.53 7.32 34.48
C LEU A 85 8.76 8.73 33.94
N ALA A 86 7.73 9.38 33.41
CA ALA A 86 7.80 10.75 32.92
C ALA A 86 8.15 11.74 34.05
N ALA A 87 7.57 11.59 35.25
CA ALA A 87 7.93 12.42 36.40
C ALA A 87 9.39 12.22 36.82
N ARG A 88 9.91 10.99 36.75
CA ARG A 88 11.31 10.68 37.04
C ARG A 88 12.25 11.32 36.02
N GLU A 89 11.94 11.20 34.73
CA GLU A 89 12.78 11.72 33.64
C GLU A 89 12.75 13.25 33.55
N PHE A 90 11.56 13.86 33.58
CA PHE A 90 11.42 15.30 33.31
C PHE A 90 11.52 16.16 34.56
N LEU A 91 11.06 15.67 35.71
CA LEU A 91 11.03 16.44 36.94
C LEU A 91 12.13 16.02 37.94
N GLY A 92 12.85 14.92 37.65
CA GLY A 92 13.86 14.38 38.56
C GLY A 92 13.27 13.95 39.90
N LEU A 93 11.96 13.62 39.93
CA LEU A 93 11.26 13.19 41.14
C LEU A 93 11.46 11.69 41.36
N ALA A 94 11.37 11.25 42.62
CA ALA A 94 11.36 9.84 42.98
C ALA A 94 10.21 9.56 43.94
N ALA A 95 9.78 8.30 44.00
CA ALA A 95 8.72 7.89 44.90
C ALA A 95 9.15 8.07 46.38
N PRO A 96 8.19 8.21 47.32
CA PRO A 96 8.52 8.30 48.74
C PRO A 96 9.37 7.10 49.20
N GLY A 97 10.54 7.38 49.78
CA GLY A 97 11.49 6.35 50.25
C GLY A 97 12.65 6.07 49.29
N GLU A 98 12.62 6.60 48.07
CA GLU A 98 13.72 6.49 47.10
C GLU A 98 14.66 7.72 47.13
N LYS A 99 15.90 7.54 46.67
CA LYS A 99 16.90 8.62 46.55
C LYS A 99 17.31 8.80 45.10
N VAL A 100 17.20 10.04 44.60
CA VAL A 100 17.66 10.42 43.26
C VAL A 100 19.17 10.65 43.29
N LEU A 101 19.91 9.96 42.43
CA LEU A 101 21.35 10.12 42.25
C LEU A 101 21.64 10.77 40.90
N LEU A 102 22.04 12.04 40.92
CA LEU A 102 22.49 12.77 39.73
C LEU A 102 23.99 12.52 39.55
N ILE A 103 24.35 11.70 38.55
CA ILE A 103 25.73 11.35 38.25
C ILE A 103 26.13 12.03 36.94
N SER A 104 27.25 12.75 36.94
CA SER A 104 27.76 13.35 35.71
C SER A 104 28.23 12.26 34.73
N LYS A 105 28.03 12.50 33.43
CA LYS A 105 28.37 11.54 32.38
C LYS A 105 29.83 11.08 32.48
N GLU A 106 30.76 11.98 32.80
CA GLU A 106 32.18 11.65 32.95
C GLU A 106 32.44 10.65 34.08
N VAL A 107 31.74 10.79 35.20
CA VAL A 107 31.88 9.88 36.35
C VAL A 107 31.24 8.53 36.05
N ALA A 108 30.08 8.53 35.40
CA ALA A 108 29.42 7.31 34.95
C ALA A 108 30.33 6.52 33.99
N LEU A 109 30.86 7.16 32.95
CA LEU A 109 31.70 6.52 31.95
C LEU A 109 33.02 5.97 32.51
N LYS A 110 33.55 6.55 33.60
CA LYS A 110 34.75 6.02 34.27
C LYS A 110 34.51 4.67 34.98
N HIS A 111 33.26 4.36 35.34
CA HIS A 111 32.91 3.17 36.13
C HIS A 111 32.14 2.12 35.34
N VAL A 112 31.79 2.38 34.07
CA VAL A 112 31.18 1.36 33.20
C VAL A 112 32.28 0.55 32.53
N ASP A 113 32.17 -0.79 32.61
CA ASP A 113 33.09 -1.70 31.93
C ASP A 113 32.93 -1.55 30.40
N PRO A 114 33.97 -1.13 29.67
CA PRO A 114 33.91 -0.97 28.21
C PRO A 114 33.54 -2.28 27.47
N LYS A 115 33.78 -3.44 28.08
CA LYS A 115 33.43 -4.75 27.49
C LYS A 115 31.92 -5.02 27.44
N LEU A 116 31.12 -4.33 28.25
CA LEU A 116 29.66 -4.42 28.20
C LEU A 116 29.09 -3.73 26.95
N PHE A 117 29.76 -2.70 26.45
CA PHE A 117 29.42 -2.03 25.19
C PHE A 117 29.86 -2.83 23.97
N GLU A 118 30.95 -3.60 24.03
CA GLU A 118 31.39 -4.46 22.92
C GLU A 118 30.38 -5.56 22.56
N LYS A 119 29.59 -6.06 23.54
CA LYS A 119 28.51 -7.02 23.26
C LYS A 119 27.26 -6.39 22.64
N ALA A 120 26.94 -5.15 23.01
CA ALA A 120 25.81 -4.42 22.42
C ALA A 120 26.10 -3.91 21.00
N VAL A 121 27.40 -3.72 20.69
CA VAL A 121 27.91 -3.25 19.40
C VAL A 121 28.59 -4.42 18.67
N SER A 122 27.96 -5.58 18.60
CA SER A 122 28.19 -6.47 17.45
C SER A 122 27.48 -5.87 16.24
N GLN A 123 27.96 -4.68 15.84
CA GLN A 123 27.63 -4.05 14.58
C GLN A 123 28.05 -5.01 13.48
N THR A 124 27.07 -5.41 12.68
CA THR A 124 27.26 -5.88 11.31
C THR A 124 28.38 -5.07 10.68
N SER A 125 29.53 -5.71 10.43
CA SER A 125 30.62 -5.08 9.69
C SER A 125 30.05 -4.48 8.40
N PRO A 126 30.49 -3.28 8.00
CA PRO A 126 30.00 -2.66 6.77
C PRO A 126 30.28 -3.60 5.62
N ASP A 127 29.19 -4.19 5.11
CA ASP A 127 29.28 -5.18 4.06
C ASP A 127 29.80 -4.49 2.79
N ASN A 128 31.02 -4.80 2.38
CA ASN A 128 31.67 -4.20 1.20
C ASN A 128 31.24 -4.87 -0.13
N ARG A 129 30.26 -5.78 -0.10
CA ARG A 129 29.75 -6.44 -1.31
C ARG A 129 28.95 -5.47 -2.18
N SER A 130 28.89 -5.76 -3.48
CA SER A 130 28.12 -4.97 -4.45
C SER A 130 26.62 -5.01 -4.12
N LYS A 131 25.88 -3.95 -4.49
CA LYS A 131 24.43 -3.83 -4.21
C LYS A 131 23.60 -5.03 -4.70
N VAL A 132 24.00 -5.64 -5.82
CA VAL A 132 23.31 -6.81 -6.39
C VAL A 132 23.42 -8.03 -5.47
N VAL A 133 24.62 -8.29 -4.94
CA VAL A 133 24.86 -9.43 -4.05
C VAL A 133 24.12 -9.24 -2.72
N LYS A 134 24.05 -8.01 -2.23
CA LYS A 134 23.26 -7.65 -1.04
C LYS A 134 21.79 -7.98 -1.25
N ASN A 135 21.16 -7.40 -2.27
CA ASN A 135 19.72 -7.61 -2.53
C ASN A 135 19.37 -9.09 -2.68
N LEU A 136 20.16 -9.88 -3.41
CA LEU A 136 19.92 -11.31 -3.57
C LEU A 136 19.97 -12.08 -2.24
N GLN A 137 20.95 -11.75 -1.40
CA GLN A 137 21.05 -12.33 -0.08
C GLN A 137 19.85 -11.94 0.80
N GLU A 138 19.42 -10.68 0.75
CA GLU A 138 18.26 -10.21 1.51
C GLU A 138 16.99 -10.96 1.10
N TRP A 139 16.77 -11.16 -0.21
CA TRP A 139 15.66 -11.95 -0.72
C TRP A 139 15.73 -13.41 -0.27
N ARG A 140 16.91 -14.03 -0.32
CA ARG A 140 17.10 -15.40 0.20
C ARG A 140 16.78 -15.48 1.68
N ASP A 141 17.30 -14.54 2.47
CA ASP A 141 17.16 -14.56 3.93
C ASP A 141 15.71 -14.27 4.35
N PHE A 142 14.99 -13.43 3.59
CA PHE A 142 13.54 -13.20 3.72
C PHE A 142 12.73 -14.47 3.40
N LEU A 143 12.97 -15.08 2.23
CA LEU A 143 12.20 -16.26 1.77
C LEU A 143 12.42 -17.50 2.64
N LEU A 144 13.60 -17.61 3.27
CA LEU A 144 13.95 -18.74 4.14
C LEU A 144 13.72 -18.43 5.63
N GLY A 145 13.09 -17.30 5.97
CA GLY A 145 12.78 -16.93 7.34
C GLY A 145 14.01 -16.80 8.25
N ARG A 146 15.19 -16.53 7.67
CA ARG A 146 16.46 -16.40 8.42
C ARG A 146 16.59 -15.04 9.09
N ARG A 147 15.74 -14.07 8.71
CA ARG A 147 15.51 -12.85 9.47
C ARG A 147 14.34 -13.08 10.42
N LEU A 148 14.64 -13.45 11.66
CA LEU A 148 13.73 -13.19 12.77
C LEU A 148 13.82 -11.69 13.04
N LEU A 149 12.66 -11.04 13.02
CA LEU A 149 12.45 -9.61 13.29
C LEU A 149 13.42 -9.10 14.36
N GLN A 150 14.43 -8.34 13.95
CA GLN A 150 15.11 -7.41 14.83
C GLN A 150 14.34 -6.11 14.70
N ASP A 151 13.38 -5.93 15.59
CA ASP A 151 12.88 -4.60 15.98
C ASP A 151 13.93 -3.91 16.87
#